data_AF-A0A9Q9WX97-F1
#
_entry.id   AF-A0A9Q9WX97-F1
#
_cell.length_a   1.000
_cell.length_b   1.000
_cell.length_c   1.000
_cell.angle_alpha   90.00
_cell.angle_beta   90.00
_cell.angle_gamma   90.00
#
_symmetry.space_group_name_H-M   'P 1'
#
loop_
_entity.id
_entity.type
_entity.pdbx_description
1 polymer ?
#
loop_
_entity_poly.entity_id
_entity_poly.type
_entity_poly.pdbx_seq_one_letter_code
_entity_poly.pdbx_strand_id
1 'polypeptide(L)'
;MLNLLAGLICIYALTCVKVVYGQNEKGERFLCTAVPIDKDTSCPVQSLPVQSASVQEEELRNTVMQLRETILQQKETIVNHLGTIKELTSKLSRCESDSEAFRKMNKDTMDDVPKDPNDTIDVLGKTMQSLKDRLENLEQQQMRANISGASFPNELRNLLQRRLEDLENQLLKKVNELEEEKSQLYNETVAHHQRTDSTLNSLMNRISELEKGGAGFKSPENFKISLPLRTNYLFGQVKKSLPEMYAFTICMWLKSGSSPGIGTPFSYGVPGQANEIVLIEWGHNPIELLINDKVAQLPLSLSDGRWHHICITWTTRDGLWEAYQDGQRLGSGENLAPWHPIKQGGVLILGQEQDVVGGRFDATQAFVGELSHFNIWDRVLRSTDIIAMSNCSSYIPGNVVAWTDSNIEVFGGASKWPLELCEDRLFDN
;
A
#
# COMPACT_ATOMS: atom_id res chain seq x y z
N MET A 1 34.35 30.58 80.28
CA MET A 1 35.14 31.79 79.99
C MET A 1 34.79 32.20 78.56
N LEU A 2 33.81 33.09 78.29
CA LEU A 2 33.78 34.57 78.51
C LEU A 2 35.07 35.20 77.95
N ASN A 3 35.13 36.13 77.00
CA ASN A 3 34.27 37.25 76.54
C ASN A 3 34.57 37.53 75.04
N LEU A 4 33.74 38.02 74.11
CA LEU A 4 32.62 38.98 74.03
C LEU A 4 33.01 40.47 74.08
N LEU A 5 32.92 41.15 72.92
CA LEU A 5 32.57 42.58 72.70
C LEU A 5 32.42 42.80 71.17
N ALA A 6 31.22 42.89 70.56
CA ALA A 6 30.24 44.00 70.53
C ALA A 6 30.83 45.31 69.93
N GLY A 7 30.27 46.00 68.92
CA GLY A 7 29.05 45.81 68.14
C GLY A 7 28.79 46.98 67.14
N LEU A 8 27.75 46.80 66.33
CA LEU A 8 26.78 47.77 65.75
C LEU A 8 27.16 48.82 64.66
N ILE A 9 26.48 48.66 63.51
CA ILE A 9 25.68 49.64 62.71
C ILE A 9 26.37 50.53 61.65
N CYS A 10 26.20 50.10 60.39
CA CYS A 10 25.42 50.70 59.28
C CYS A 10 25.64 52.15 58.75
N ILE A 11 25.84 52.17 57.42
CA ILE A 11 25.42 53.14 56.37
C ILE A 11 26.34 54.34 56.10
N TYR A 12 27.03 54.34 54.97
CA TYR A 12 26.69 55.16 53.79
C TYR A 12 27.46 54.68 52.54
N ALA A 13 26.73 54.63 51.43
CA ALA A 13 27.14 54.20 50.10
C ALA A 13 28.18 55.14 49.46
N LEU A 14 29.08 54.60 48.65
CA LEU A 14 29.42 55.08 47.29
C LEU A 14 30.62 54.32 46.70
N THR A 15 30.41 53.82 45.48
CA THR A 15 31.37 53.55 44.39
C THR A 15 32.15 52.23 44.29
N CYS A 16 32.14 51.72 43.04
CA CYS A 16 33.03 50.72 42.41
C CYS A 16 32.80 49.23 42.66
N VAL A 17 31.88 48.64 41.89
CA VAL A 17 31.99 47.24 41.44
C VAL A 17 32.23 47.25 39.93
N LYS A 18 33.38 46.70 39.51
CA LYS A 18 33.70 46.39 38.11
C LYS A 18 32.90 45.16 37.68
N VAL A 19 32.08 45.33 36.66
CA VAL A 19 31.31 44.30 35.97
C VAL A 19 32.23 43.49 35.05
N VAL A 20 32.19 42.17 35.18
CA VAL A 20 32.74 41.20 34.23
C VAL A 20 31.65 40.90 33.19
N TYR A 21 31.99 41.08 31.91
CA TYR A 21 31.11 40.84 30.76
C TYR A 21 30.97 39.32 30.48
N GLY A 22 29.74 38.82 30.53
CA GLY A 22 29.33 37.55 29.92
C GLY A 22 28.46 37.84 28.69
N GLN A 23 28.77 37.19 27.56
CA GLN A 23 27.99 37.24 26.32
C GLN A 23 26.58 36.70 26.57
N ASN A 24 25.56 37.42 26.09
CA ASN A 24 24.18 36.96 26.10
C ASN A 24 23.56 37.26 24.73
N GLU A 25 23.26 36.19 23.98
CA GLU A 25 22.50 36.23 22.75
C GLU A 25 21.09 36.74 23.05
N LYS A 26 20.66 37.78 22.32
CA LYS A 26 19.35 38.41 22.48
C LYS A 26 18.31 37.61 21.71
N GLY A 27 17.43 36.91 22.44
CA GLY A 27 16.13 36.50 21.92
C GLY A 27 15.21 37.70 21.78
N GLU A 28 14.66 37.92 20.58
CA GLU A 28 13.68 38.97 20.33
C GLU A 28 12.30 38.53 20.82
N ARG A 29 11.71 39.34 21.70
CA ARG A 29 10.36 39.14 22.27
C ARG A 29 9.39 40.00 21.49
N PHE A 30 8.53 39.40 20.67
CA PHE A 30 7.47 40.14 19.97
C PHE A 30 6.32 40.48 20.92
N LEU A 31 5.98 41.77 20.99
CA LEU A 31 4.82 42.30 21.70
C LEU A 31 3.82 42.79 20.65
N CYS A 32 2.65 42.15 20.54
CA CYS A 32 1.60 42.61 19.63
C CYS A 32 0.72 43.64 20.33
N THR A 33 0.75 44.89 19.86
CA THR A 33 -0.27 45.91 20.16
C THR A 33 -0.97 46.31 18.88
N ALA A 34 -2.29 46.15 18.83
CA ALA A 34 -3.11 46.56 17.70
C ALA A 34 -3.30 48.08 17.69
N VAL A 35 -3.18 48.70 16.50
CA VAL A 35 -3.50 50.12 16.28
C VAL A 35 -4.42 50.24 15.06
N PRO A 36 -5.46 51.10 15.09
CA PRO A 36 -6.64 50.97 14.25
C PRO A 36 -6.50 51.62 12.88
N ILE A 37 -7.38 51.17 11.99
CA ILE A 37 -7.59 51.65 10.62
C ILE A 37 -8.23 53.03 10.66
N ASP A 38 -7.50 54.08 10.28
CA ASP A 38 -7.97 55.09 9.31
C ASP A 38 -7.03 56.29 9.16
N LYS A 39 -6.90 56.70 7.91
CA LYS A 39 -6.46 58.00 7.34
C LYS A 39 -4.99 58.26 7.00
N ASP A 40 -4.89 58.63 5.73
CA ASP A 40 -3.74 59.08 4.95
C ASP A 40 -3.09 60.39 5.40
N THR A 41 -1.82 60.45 4.99
CA THR A 41 -1.00 61.59 4.54
C THR A 41 -0.20 62.46 5.53
N SER A 42 1.11 62.49 5.19
CA SER A 42 2.05 63.62 5.22
C SER A 42 2.92 63.81 6.46
N CYS A 43 4.19 63.41 6.35
CA CYS A 43 5.35 64.27 6.64
C CYS A 43 6.67 63.65 6.10
N PRO A 44 7.75 64.43 5.94
CA PRO A 44 8.49 64.56 4.68
C PRO A 44 9.77 63.74 4.62
N VAL A 45 10.08 63.25 3.41
CA VAL A 45 11.31 62.54 3.10
C VAL A 45 12.47 63.53 2.96
N GLN A 46 13.46 63.45 3.85
CA GLN A 46 14.82 63.90 3.56
C GLN A 46 15.57 62.78 2.85
N SER A 47 15.96 63.05 1.60
CA SER A 47 16.78 62.19 0.75
C SER A 47 18.22 62.15 1.25
N LEU A 48 18.61 61.02 1.86
CA LEU A 48 19.99 60.56 1.98
C LEU A 48 20.30 59.55 0.86
N PRO A 49 21.58 59.41 0.48
CA PRO A 49 21.96 58.83 -0.80
C PRO A 49 21.63 57.34 -0.89
N VAL A 50 21.11 56.95 -2.05
CA VAL A 50 20.97 55.56 -2.50
C VAL A 50 22.31 54.83 -2.32
N GLN A 51 22.39 54.02 -1.28
CA GLN A 51 23.28 52.86 -1.25
C GLN A 51 22.42 51.67 -1.69
N SER A 52 22.85 51.11 -2.83
CA SER A 52 22.31 49.94 -3.51
C SER A 52 21.47 49.03 -2.62
N ALA A 53 20.20 48.83 -3.02
CA ALA A 53 19.43 47.66 -2.59
C ALA A 53 20.37 46.45 -2.70
N SER A 54 20.65 45.81 -1.55
CA SER A 54 21.47 44.62 -1.56
C SER A 54 20.88 43.65 -2.57
N VAL A 55 21.71 43.01 -3.39
CA VAL A 55 21.28 42.02 -4.38
C VAL A 55 20.33 40.99 -3.75
N GLN A 56 20.51 40.71 -2.45
CA GLN A 56 19.64 39.88 -1.61
C GLN A 56 18.22 40.41 -1.38
N GLU A 57 18.01 41.72 -1.25
CA GLU A 57 16.66 42.28 -1.03
C GLU A 57 15.83 42.25 -2.33
N GLU A 58 16.49 42.45 -3.47
CA GLU A 58 15.85 42.34 -4.78
C GLU A 58 15.57 40.88 -5.15
N GLU A 59 16.47 39.96 -4.80
CA GLU A 59 16.26 38.51 -4.90
C GLU A 59 15.12 38.03 -3.98
N LEU A 60 15.01 38.54 -2.75
CA LEU A 60 13.88 38.24 -1.87
C LEU A 60 12.55 38.78 -2.44
N ARG A 61 12.54 39.98 -3.02
CA ARG A 61 11.33 40.54 -3.65
C ARG A 61 10.92 39.73 -4.88
N ASN A 62 11.89 39.30 -5.69
CA ASN A 62 11.63 38.48 -6.87
C ASN A 62 11.12 37.08 -6.48
N THR A 63 11.70 36.45 -5.46
CA THR A 63 11.22 35.15 -4.95
C THR A 63 9.82 35.27 -4.34
N VAL A 64 9.51 36.34 -3.61
CA VAL A 64 8.16 36.59 -3.09
C VAL A 64 7.14 36.79 -4.22
N MET A 65 7.52 37.51 -5.27
CA MET A 65 6.66 37.69 -6.46
C MET A 65 6.43 36.36 -7.20
N GLN A 66 7.47 35.55 -7.36
CA GLN A 66 7.41 34.24 -8.00
C GLN A 66 6.59 33.23 -7.18
N LEU A 67 6.69 33.27 -5.85
CA LEU A 67 5.85 32.49 -4.94
C LEU A 67 4.38 32.93 -5.03
N ARG A 68 4.12 34.24 -5.15
CA ARG A 68 2.76 34.75 -5.32
C ARG A 68 2.14 34.29 -6.65
N GLU A 69 2.93 34.28 -7.73
CA GLU A 69 2.49 33.81 -9.04
C GLU A 69 2.23 32.31 -9.05
N THR A 70 3.11 31.51 -8.45
CA THR A 70 2.90 30.05 -8.32
C THR A 70 1.70 29.71 -7.44
N ILE A 71 1.44 30.46 -6.37
CA ILE A 71 0.22 30.29 -5.55
C ILE A 71 -1.04 30.60 -6.37
N LEU A 72 -1.03 31.65 -7.19
CA LEU A 72 -2.16 31.98 -8.06
C LEU A 72 -2.40 30.90 -9.12
N GLN A 73 -1.33 30.37 -9.72
CA GLN A 73 -1.40 29.29 -10.69
C GLN A 73 -1.89 27.98 -10.05
N GLN A 74 -1.40 27.63 -8.86
CA GLN A 74 -1.89 26.49 -8.09
C GLN A 74 -3.37 26.65 -7.73
N LYS A 75 -3.80 27.85 -7.34
CA LYS A 75 -5.22 28.14 -7.05
C LYS A 75 -6.10 27.92 -8.27
N GLU A 76 -5.69 28.38 -9.45
CA GLU A 76 -6.44 28.15 -10.70
C GLU A 76 -6.51 26.66 -11.05
N THR A 77 -5.40 25.95 -10.88
CA THR A 77 -5.33 24.50 -11.11
C THR A 77 -6.28 23.75 -10.18
N ILE A 78 -6.29 24.10 -8.88
CA ILE A 78 -7.20 23.52 -7.88
C ILE A 78 -8.67 23.80 -8.22
N VAL A 79 -9.00 25.01 -8.69
CA VAL A 79 -10.37 25.35 -9.12
C VAL A 79 -10.80 24.49 -10.31
N ASN A 80 -9.90 24.27 -11.27
CA ASN A 80 -10.17 23.36 -12.40
C ASN A 80 -10.33 21.90 -11.94
N HIS A 81 -9.50 21.43 -11.00
CA HIS A 81 -9.66 20.11 -10.38
C HIS A 81 -10.98 19.97 -9.62
N LEU A 82 -11.42 21.00 -8.90
CA LEU A 82 -12.73 20.99 -8.24
C LEU A 82 -13.88 20.95 -9.25
N GLY A 83 -13.74 21.63 -10.39
CA GLY A 83 -14.68 21.56 -11.51
C GLY A 83 -14.79 20.15 -12.09
N THR A 84 -13.66 19.50 -12.35
CA THR A 84 -13.64 18.12 -12.87
C THR A 84 -14.15 17.11 -11.85
N ILE A 85 -13.81 17.25 -10.57
CA ILE A 85 -14.36 16.42 -9.49
C ILE A 85 -15.88 16.59 -9.42
N LYS A 86 -16.42 17.81 -9.52
CA LYS A 86 -17.86 18.06 -9.49
C LYS A 86 -18.57 17.43 -10.70
N GLU A 87 -17.97 17.50 -11.88
CA GLU A 87 -18.50 16.87 -13.09
C GLU A 87 -18.46 15.33 -12.98
N LEU A 88 -17.35 14.77 -12.53
CA LEU A 88 -17.20 13.33 -12.30
C LEU A 88 -18.19 12.84 -11.23
N THR A 89 -18.38 13.59 -10.16
CA THR A 89 -19.36 13.27 -9.11
C THR A 89 -20.80 13.31 -9.66
N SER A 90 -21.11 14.25 -10.55
CA SER A 90 -22.42 14.29 -11.23
C SER A 90 -22.62 13.16 -12.24
N LYS A 91 -21.55 12.68 -12.89
CA LYS A 91 -21.60 11.51 -13.77
C LYS A 91 -21.72 10.22 -12.95
N LEU A 92 -21.02 10.14 -11.82
CA LEU A 92 -21.10 9.01 -10.89
C LEU A 92 -22.50 8.89 -10.29
N SER A 93 -23.13 10.00 -9.89
CA SER A 93 -24.49 9.99 -9.35
C SER A 93 -25.54 9.57 -10.38
N ARG A 94 -25.32 9.87 -11.67
CA ARG A 94 -26.15 9.33 -12.78
C ARG A 94 -25.98 7.81 -12.93
N CYS A 95 -24.75 7.31 -12.88
CA CYS A 95 -24.49 5.87 -12.90
C CYS A 95 -25.03 5.15 -11.64
N GLU A 96 -24.99 5.80 -10.48
CA GLU A 96 -25.57 5.26 -9.24
C GLU A 96 -27.10 5.27 -9.29
N SER A 97 -27.75 6.26 -9.91
CA SER A 97 -29.20 6.24 -10.12
C SER A 97 -29.64 5.12 -11.09
N ASP A 98 -28.84 4.82 -12.11
CA ASP A 98 -29.07 3.68 -13.01
C ASP A 98 -28.79 2.34 -12.29
N SER A 99 -27.85 2.32 -11.33
CA SER A 99 -27.55 1.18 -10.46
C SER A 99 -28.64 0.94 -9.39
N GLU A 100 -29.28 1.98 -8.86
CA GLU A 100 -30.44 1.85 -7.97
C GLU A 100 -31.71 1.40 -8.72
N ALA A 101 -31.89 1.82 -9.98
CA ALA A 101 -32.91 1.23 -10.86
C ALA A 101 -32.63 -0.26 -11.14
N PHE A 102 -31.36 -0.63 -11.29
CA PHE A 102 -30.91 -2.03 -11.41
C PHE A 102 -31.12 -2.85 -10.12
N ARG A 103 -30.93 -2.24 -8.93
CA ARG A 103 -31.16 -2.92 -7.64
C ARG A 103 -32.64 -3.11 -7.30
N LYS A 104 -33.53 -2.25 -7.81
CA LYS A 104 -34.98 -2.42 -7.65
C LYS A 104 -35.58 -3.43 -8.64
N MET A 105 -34.86 -3.77 -9.72
CA MET A 105 -35.23 -4.81 -10.68
C MET A 105 -34.69 -6.20 -10.30
N ASN A 106 -33.69 -6.27 -9.40
CA ASN A 106 -33.00 -7.51 -9.03
C ASN A 106 -33.69 -8.36 -7.94
N LYS A 107 -34.99 -8.15 -7.67
CA LYS A 107 -35.77 -9.06 -6.81
C LYS A 107 -36.66 -10.04 -7.58
N ASP A 108 -36.86 -9.86 -8.88
CA ASP A 108 -37.78 -10.72 -9.65
C ASP A 108 -37.25 -11.17 -11.04
N THR A 109 -35.93 -11.11 -11.30
CA THR A 109 -35.38 -11.49 -12.62
C THR A 109 -34.24 -12.50 -12.51
N MET A 110 -34.56 -13.72 -12.09
CA MET A 110 -33.79 -14.92 -12.42
C MET A 110 -34.62 -15.77 -13.38
N ASP A 111 -34.86 -15.24 -14.57
CA ASP A 111 -35.33 -16.00 -15.72
C ASP A 111 -35.05 -15.15 -16.97
N ASP A 112 -33.81 -15.20 -17.48
CA ASP A 112 -33.49 -14.76 -18.84
C ASP A 112 -32.26 -15.55 -19.33
N VAL A 113 -32.49 -16.86 -19.41
CA VAL A 113 -31.83 -17.69 -20.43
C VAL A 113 -32.39 -17.23 -21.79
N PRO A 114 -31.58 -17.01 -22.84
CA PRO A 114 -32.12 -16.66 -24.15
C PRO A 114 -32.97 -17.82 -24.68
N LYS A 115 -34.29 -17.71 -24.54
CA LYS A 115 -35.27 -18.61 -25.14
C LYS A 115 -36.27 -17.75 -25.90
N ASP A 116 -36.08 -17.71 -27.20
CA ASP A 116 -36.86 -18.49 -28.17
C ASP A 116 -36.93 -17.70 -29.49
N PRO A 117 -36.45 -18.23 -30.62
CA PRO A 117 -36.61 -17.58 -31.92
C PRO A 117 -38.09 -17.42 -32.35
N ASN A 118 -39.03 -18.03 -31.63
CA ASN A 118 -40.47 -17.96 -31.91
C ASN A 118 -41.11 -16.57 -31.72
N ASP A 119 -40.61 -15.71 -30.83
CA ASP A 119 -41.21 -14.37 -30.64
C ASP A 119 -40.95 -13.46 -31.86
N THR A 120 -39.79 -13.61 -32.49
CA THR A 120 -39.50 -12.88 -33.75
C THR A 120 -40.35 -13.39 -34.91
N ILE A 121 -40.70 -14.68 -34.93
CA ILE A 121 -41.57 -15.29 -35.94
C ILE A 121 -43.03 -14.86 -35.72
N ASP A 122 -43.48 -14.75 -34.47
CA ASP A 122 -44.85 -14.33 -34.13
C ASP A 122 -45.07 -12.83 -34.40
N VAL A 123 -44.04 -12.00 -34.19
CA VAL A 123 -44.04 -10.58 -34.59
C VAL A 123 -44.01 -10.43 -36.12
N LEU A 124 -43.25 -11.25 -36.84
CA LEU A 124 -43.24 -11.25 -38.30
C LEU A 124 -44.59 -11.76 -38.88
N GLY A 125 -45.19 -12.76 -38.25
CA GLY A 125 -46.53 -13.28 -38.59
C GLY A 125 -47.62 -12.23 -38.38
N LYS A 126 -47.60 -11.50 -37.26
CA LYS A 126 -48.56 -10.40 -36.99
C LYS A 126 -48.39 -9.23 -37.96
N THR A 127 -47.16 -8.92 -38.37
CA THR A 127 -46.89 -7.86 -39.35
C THR A 127 -47.29 -8.26 -40.78
N MET A 128 -47.07 -9.51 -41.18
CA MET A 128 -47.60 -10.04 -42.46
C MET A 128 -49.13 -10.08 -42.48
N GLN A 129 -49.77 -10.44 -41.36
CA GLN A 129 -51.23 -10.44 -41.26
C GLN A 129 -51.80 -9.01 -41.34
N SER A 130 -51.17 -8.05 -40.67
CA SER A 130 -51.56 -6.63 -40.76
C SER A 130 -51.36 -6.03 -42.15
N LEU A 131 -50.32 -6.45 -42.87
CA LEU A 131 -50.10 -6.07 -44.27
C LEU A 131 -51.15 -6.70 -45.20
N LYS A 132 -51.53 -7.96 -44.96
CA LYS A 132 -52.61 -8.65 -45.69
C LYS A 132 -53.96 -7.93 -45.51
N ASP A 133 -54.31 -7.59 -44.28
CA ASP A 133 -55.54 -6.86 -43.97
C ASP A 133 -55.54 -5.45 -44.61
N ARG A 134 -54.37 -4.79 -44.67
CA ARG A 134 -54.23 -3.51 -45.36
C ARG A 134 -54.34 -3.64 -46.88
N LEU A 135 -53.87 -4.74 -47.47
CA LEU A 135 -53.98 -5.02 -48.90
C LEU A 135 -55.43 -5.30 -49.30
N GLU A 136 -56.17 -6.10 -48.51
CA GLU A 136 -57.59 -6.36 -48.71
C GLU A 136 -58.43 -5.06 -48.57
N ASN A 137 -58.06 -4.17 -47.65
CA ASN A 137 -58.73 -2.87 -47.48
C ASN A 137 -58.46 -1.91 -48.66
N LEU A 138 -57.24 -1.94 -49.21
CA LEU A 138 -56.89 -1.21 -50.44
C LEU A 138 -57.63 -1.77 -51.66
N GLU A 139 -57.80 -3.09 -51.75
CA GLU A 139 -58.55 -3.76 -52.82
C GLU A 139 -60.06 -3.44 -52.73
N GLN A 140 -60.62 -3.35 -51.53
CA GLN A 140 -61.99 -2.89 -51.29
C GLN A 140 -62.19 -1.39 -51.56
N GLN A 141 -61.17 -0.54 -51.32
CA GLN A 141 -61.21 0.87 -51.72
C GLN A 141 -61.16 1.05 -53.24
N GLN A 142 -60.45 0.17 -53.95
CA GLN A 142 -60.33 0.20 -55.40
C GLN A 142 -61.61 -0.30 -56.11
N MET A 143 -62.40 -1.15 -55.46
CA MET A 143 -63.74 -1.56 -55.91
C MET A 143 -64.83 -0.47 -55.72
N ARG A 144 -64.62 0.53 -54.85
CA ARG A 144 -65.54 1.68 -54.69
C ARG A 144 -65.19 2.89 -55.55
N ALA A 145 -63.96 2.98 -56.07
CA ALA A 145 -63.52 4.09 -56.92
C ALA A 145 -63.77 3.87 -58.44
N ASN A 146 -64.45 2.78 -58.82
CA ASN A 146 -64.72 2.46 -60.23
C ASN A 146 -66.10 3.00 -60.68
N ILE A 147 -66.32 4.31 -60.49
CA ILE A 147 -67.34 5.08 -61.23
C ILE A 147 -66.68 6.34 -61.77
N SER A 148 -65.68 6.14 -62.64
CA SER A 148 -65.34 7.02 -63.75
C SER A 148 -64.11 6.43 -64.42
N GLY A 149 -64.28 5.97 -65.66
CA GLY A 149 -63.27 5.24 -66.40
C GLY A 149 -61.94 5.99 -66.53
N ALA A 150 -60.89 5.35 -66.03
CA ALA A 150 -59.56 5.44 -66.58
C ALA A 150 -58.98 4.02 -66.53
N SER A 151 -58.97 3.34 -67.69
CA SER A 151 -58.25 2.07 -67.83
C SER A 151 -56.78 2.35 -67.55
N PHE A 152 -56.27 1.86 -66.43
CA PHE A 152 -54.82 1.75 -66.22
C PHE A 152 -54.22 1.00 -67.43
N PRO A 153 -53.13 1.47 -68.05
CA PRO A 153 -52.54 0.77 -69.18
C PRO A 153 -52.09 -0.62 -68.71
N ASN A 154 -52.54 -1.68 -69.39
CA ASN A 154 -52.18 -3.06 -69.06
C ASN A 154 -50.65 -3.25 -68.99
N GLU A 155 -49.87 -2.43 -69.70
CA GLU A 155 -48.41 -2.39 -69.64
C GLU A 155 -47.84 -1.97 -68.27
N LEU A 156 -48.43 -0.97 -67.61
CA LEU A 156 -47.94 -0.54 -66.28
C LEU A 156 -48.23 -1.60 -65.22
N ARG A 157 -49.37 -2.28 -65.33
CA ARG A 157 -49.76 -3.37 -64.44
C ARG A 157 -48.83 -4.58 -64.61
N ASN A 158 -48.52 -4.95 -65.85
CA ASN A 158 -47.55 -6.00 -66.15
C ASN A 158 -46.12 -5.65 -65.69
N LEU A 159 -45.73 -4.37 -65.81
CA LEU A 159 -44.42 -3.89 -65.35
C LEU A 159 -44.31 -3.91 -63.81
N LEU A 160 -45.37 -3.48 -63.11
CA LEU A 160 -45.46 -3.55 -61.66
C LEU A 160 -45.41 -5.00 -61.17
N GLN A 161 -46.12 -5.91 -61.84
CA GLN A 161 -46.14 -7.33 -61.49
C GLN A 161 -44.75 -7.98 -61.67
N ARG A 162 -44.04 -7.67 -62.76
CA ARG A 162 -42.65 -8.09 -62.96
C ARG A 162 -41.69 -7.53 -61.91
N ARG A 163 -41.87 -6.27 -61.51
CA ARG A 163 -41.04 -5.65 -60.47
C ARG A 163 -41.30 -6.25 -59.09
N LEU A 164 -42.55 -6.59 -58.80
CA LEU A 164 -42.92 -7.26 -57.55
C LEU A 164 -42.31 -8.66 -57.48
N GLU A 165 -42.36 -9.41 -58.57
CA GLU A 165 -41.78 -10.75 -58.69
C GLU A 165 -40.24 -10.72 -58.60
N ASP A 166 -39.59 -9.72 -59.18
CA ASP A 166 -38.13 -9.50 -59.04
C ASP A 166 -37.73 -9.13 -57.61
N LEU A 167 -38.53 -8.28 -56.94
CA LEU A 167 -38.31 -7.92 -55.53
C LEU A 167 -38.55 -9.10 -54.59
N GLU A 168 -39.55 -9.93 -54.84
CA GLU A 168 -39.83 -11.14 -54.06
C GLU A 168 -38.69 -12.16 -54.18
N ASN A 169 -38.17 -12.35 -55.39
CA ASN A 169 -37.00 -13.20 -55.62
C ASN A 169 -35.73 -12.65 -54.95
N GLN A 170 -35.51 -11.33 -54.98
CA GLN A 170 -34.40 -10.69 -54.28
C GLN A 170 -34.52 -10.82 -52.76
N LEU A 171 -35.73 -10.66 -52.22
CA LEU A 171 -36.01 -10.81 -50.79
C LEU A 171 -35.77 -12.25 -50.35
N LEU A 172 -36.30 -13.24 -51.08
CA LEU A 172 -36.08 -14.67 -50.80
C LEU A 172 -34.59 -15.02 -50.79
N LYS A 173 -33.82 -14.50 -51.76
CA LYS A 173 -32.38 -14.70 -51.80
C LYS A 173 -31.70 -14.11 -50.56
N LYS A 174 -32.08 -12.89 -50.16
CA LYS A 174 -31.51 -12.23 -48.99
C LYS A 174 -31.88 -12.91 -47.68
N VAL A 175 -33.09 -13.44 -47.55
CA VAL A 175 -33.52 -14.20 -46.37
C VAL A 175 -32.71 -15.49 -46.25
N ASN A 176 -32.51 -16.23 -47.35
CA ASN A 176 -31.68 -17.44 -47.32
C ASN A 176 -30.22 -17.14 -46.98
N GLU A 177 -29.63 -16.06 -47.53
CA GLU A 177 -28.28 -15.61 -47.19
C GLU A 177 -28.16 -15.28 -45.68
N LEU A 178 -29.14 -14.55 -45.13
CA LEU A 178 -29.17 -14.18 -43.71
C LEU A 178 -29.41 -15.37 -42.79
N GLU A 179 -30.21 -16.36 -43.21
CA GLU A 179 -30.45 -17.58 -42.43
C GLU A 179 -29.19 -18.45 -42.37
N GLU A 180 -28.42 -18.52 -43.46
CA GLU A 180 -27.13 -19.20 -43.50
C GLU A 180 -26.08 -18.48 -42.63
N GLU A 181 -26.00 -17.15 -42.71
CA GLU A 181 -25.12 -16.33 -41.86
C GLU A 181 -25.47 -16.46 -40.37
N LYS A 182 -26.77 -16.46 -40.03
CA LYS A 182 -27.25 -16.68 -38.66
C LYS A 182 -26.84 -18.06 -38.13
N SER A 183 -26.95 -19.10 -38.94
CA SER A 183 -26.53 -20.46 -38.59
C SER A 183 -25.02 -20.54 -38.34
N GLN A 184 -24.22 -19.88 -39.17
CA GLN A 184 -22.77 -19.80 -39.00
C GLN A 184 -22.39 -19.06 -37.70
N LEU A 185 -22.98 -17.88 -37.46
CA LEU A 185 -22.74 -17.09 -36.25
C LEU A 185 -23.15 -17.85 -34.98
N TYR A 186 -24.25 -18.60 -35.02
CA TYR A 186 -24.67 -19.45 -33.90
C TYR A 186 -23.64 -20.54 -33.60
N ASN A 187 -23.16 -21.23 -34.62
CA ASN A 187 -22.14 -22.28 -34.47
C ASN A 187 -20.81 -21.72 -33.94
N GLU A 188 -20.38 -20.56 -34.42
CA GLU A 188 -19.20 -19.87 -33.91
C GLU A 188 -19.34 -19.45 -32.45
N THR A 189 -20.52 -18.96 -32.06
CA THR A 189 -20.83 -18.55 -30.67
C THR A 189 -20.76 -19.76 -29.73
N VAL A 190 -21.36 -20.89 -30.12
CA VAL A 190 -21.30 -22.14 -29.34
C VAL A 190 -19.87 -22.65 -29.22
N ALA A 191 -19.10 -22.62 -30.31
CA ALA A 191 -17.69 -23.04 -30.29
C ALA A 191 -16.83 -22.11 -29.40
N HIS A 192 -17.10 -20.80 -29.42
CA HIS A 192 -16.42 -19.84 -28.55
C HIS A 192 -16.75 -20.08 -27.07
N HIS A 193 -18.03 -20.34 -26.76
CA HIS A 193 -18.47 -20.70 -25.40
C HIS A 193 -17.76 -21.96 -24.91
N GLN A 194 -17.73 -23.03 -25.72
CA GLN A 194 -17.04 -24.26 -25.38
C GLN A 194 -15.54 -24.07 -25.15
N ARG A 195 -14.86 -23.23 -25.95
CA ARG A 195 -13.45 -22.89 -25.71
C ARG A 195 -13.29 -22.16 -24.39
N THR A 196 -14.16 -21.20 -24.09
CA THR A 196 -14.14 -20.43 -22.83
C THR A 196 -14.38 -21.33 -21.62
N ASP A 197 -15.33 -22.24 -21.71
CA ASP A 197 -15.59 -23.21 -20.64
C ASP A 197 -14.41 -24.18 -20.46
N SER A 198 -13.76 -24.59 -21.55
CA SER A 198 -12.58 -25.46 -21.49
C SER A 198 -11.37 -24.76 -20.85
N THR A 199 -11.15 -23.48 -21.16
CA THR A 199 -10.08 -22.68 -20.54
C THR A 199 -10.39 -22.40 -19.09
N LEU A 200 -11.65 -22.10 -18.76
CA LEU A 200 -12.09 -21.89 -17.38
C LEU A 200 -11.93 -23.16 -16.54
N ASN A 201 -12.32 -24.32 -17.07
CA ASN A 201 -12.11 -25.61 -16.39
C ASN A 201 -10.62 -25.96 -16.22
N SER A 202 -9.80 -25.67 -17.23
CA SER A 202 -8.34 -25.85 -17.14
C SER A 202 -7.72 -24.94 -16.07
N LEU A 203 -8.14 -23.68 -16.02
CA LEU A 203 -7.72 -22.72 -14.99
C LEU A 203 -8.21 -23.15 -13.60
N MET A 204 -9.45 -23.61 -13.47
CA MET A 204 -10.01 -24.08 -12.21
C MET A 204 -9.27 -25.32 -11.68
N ASN A 205 -8.92 -26.26 -12.57
CA ASN A 205 -8.09 -27.40 -12.21
C ASN A 205 -6.67 -26.96 -11.81
N ARG A 206 -6.08 -26.00 -12.51
CA ARG A 206 -4.76 -25.46 -12.18
C ARG A 206 -4.76 -24.70 -10.87
N ILE A 207 -5.83 -23.98 -10.54
CA ILE A 207 -6.04 -23.36 -9.22
C ILE A 207 -6.19 -24.47 -8.16
N SER A 208 -6.99 -25.51 -8.42
CA SER A 208 -7.14 -26.63 -7.49
C SER A 208 -5.82 -27.39 -7.27
N GLU A 209 -4.99 -27.53 -8.30
CA GLU A 209 -3.65 -28.10 -8.21
C GLU A 209 -2.67 -27.17 -7.50
N LEU A 210 -2.80 -25.85 -7.63
CA LEU A 210 -2.02 -24.87 -6.86
C LEU A 210 -2.49 -24.75 -5.41
N GLU A 211 -3.76 -25.03 -5.12
CA GLU A 211 -4.31 -25.10 -3.77
C GLU A 211 -3.95 -26.43 -3.09
N LYS A 212 -3.93 -27.55 -3.83
CA LYS A 212 -3.47 -28.86 -3.33
C LYS A 212 -1.94 -28.98 -3.31
N GLY A 213 -1.25 -28.31 -4.24
CA GLY A 213 0.20 -28.17 -4.33
C GLY A 213 0.73 -26.96 -3.57
N GLY A 214 -0.16 -26.14 -3.01
CA GLY A 214 0.11 -25.23 -1.91
C GLY A 214 0.40 -26.09 -0.71
N ALA A 215 1.64 -26.56 -0.64
CA ALA A 215 2.17 -27.35 0.45
C ALA A 215 1.68 -26.74 1.76
N GLY A 216 0.76 -27.43 2.45
CA GLY A 216 0.77 -27.35 3.89
C GLY A 216 2.21 -27.62 4.27
N PHE A 217 2.87 -26.61 4.86
CA PHE A 217 4.28 -26.70 5.23
C PHE A 217 4.48 -28.06 5.89
N LYS A 218 5.41 -28.89 5.39
CA LYS A 218 5.62 -30.26 5.92
C LYS A 218 5.75 -30.24 7.44
N SER A 219 6.29 -29.13 7.96
CA SER A 219 6.17 -28.68 9.34
C SER A 219 5.87 -27.16 9.38
N PRO A 220 5.05 -26.65 10.30
CA PRO A 220 4.60 -25.24 10.35
C PRO A 220 5.73 -24.20 10.50
N GLU A 221 6.94 -24.63 10.82
CA GLU A 221 8.17 -23.84 10.95
C GLU A 221 9.02 -23.76 9.67
N ASN A 222 8.79 -24.64 8.69
CA ASN A 222 9.63 -24.76 7.49
C ASN A 222 9.24 -23.77 6.39
N PHE A 223 9.37 -22.48 6.71
CA PHE A 223 9.12 -21.40 5.76
C PHE A 223 10.04 -20.20 6.00
N LYS A 224 10.18 -19.40 4.94
CA LYS A 224 10.85 -18.10 4.95
C LYS A 224 9.89 -17.00 4.56
N ILE A 225 10.17 -15.80 5.05
CA ILE A 225 9.60 -14.55 4.53
C ILE A 225 10.61 -13.96 3.56
N SER A 226 10.13 -13.54 2.38
CA SER A 226 10.93 -12.83 1.38
C SER A 226 10.53 -11.36 1.32
N LEU A 227 11.52 -10.49 1.48
CA LEU A 227 11.42 -9.03 1.42
C LEU A 227 12.40 -8.54 0.33
N PRO A 228 11.99 -8.55 -0.95
CA PRO A 228 12.92 -8.42 -2.07
C PRO A 228 13.39 -6.99 -2.35
N LEU A 229 12.70 -5.98 -1.82
CA LEU A 229 12.91 -4.57 -2.17
C LEU A 229 12.82 -3.68 -0.93
N ARG A 230 13.62 -2.60 -0.91
CA ARG A 230 13.49 -1.51 0.07
C ARG A 230 12.19 -0.76 -0.18
N THR A 231 11.23 -0.94 0.72
CA THR A 231 9.95 -0.25 0.70
C THR A 231 9.57 0.10 2.13
N ASN A 232 8.62 1.00 2.31
CA ASN A 232 8.04 1.32 3.61
C ASN A 232 6.73 0.58 3.89
N TYR A 233 6.44 -0.50 3.16
CA TYR A 233 5.17 -1.24 3.27
C TYR A 233 5.30 -2.76 3.25
N LEU A 234 6.43 -3.33 2.80
CA LEU A 234 6.69 -4.77 2.89
C LEU A 234 7.20 -5.13 4.28
N PHE A 235 6.43 -5.90 5.05
CA PHE A 235 6.86 -6.35 6.38
C PHE A 235 6.15 -7.63 6.81
N GLY A 236 6.74 -8.32 7.78
CA GLY A 236 6.07 -9.34 8.58
C GLY A 236 5.67 -8.76 9.93
N GLN A 237 4.60 -9.26 10.53
CA GLN A 237 4.19 -8.92 11.89
C GLN A 237 4.01 -10.19 12.70
N VAL A 238 4.58 -10.22 13.90
CA VAL A 238 4.33 -11.29 14.85
C VAL A 238 3.01 -11.01 15.57
N LYS A 239 2.05 -11.94 15.50
CA LYS A 239 0.71 -11.77 16.10
C LYS A 239 0.75 -11.66 17.62
N LYS A 240 1.69 -12.35 18.26
CA LYS A 240 1.86 -12.32 19.71
C LYS A 240 2.64 -11.08 20.12
N SER A 241 2.10 -10.36 21.10
CA SER A 241 2.84 -9.31 21.79
C SER A 241 3.81 -9.92 22.81
N LEU A 242 4.87 -9.19 23.15
CA LEU A 242 5.87 -9.65 24.11
C LEU A 242 5.40 -9.38 25.55
N PRO A 243 5.70 -10.29 26.50
CA PRO A 243 5.54 -10.03 27.93
C PRO A 243 6.63 -9.08 28.43
N GLU A 244 6.57 -8.72 29.72
CA GLU A 244 7.67 -8.02 30.37
C GLU A 244 8.86 -8.98 30.51
N MET A 245 10.04 -8.59 30.04
CA MET A 245 11.23 -9.45 30.04
C MET A 245 12.43 -8.77 30.70
N TYR A 246 13.07 -9.48 31.63
CA TYR A 246 14.32 -9.06 32.28
C TYR A 246 15.57 -9.57 31.58
N ALA A 247 15.41 -10.54 30.68
CA ALA A 247 16.43 -11.04 29.81
C ALA A 247 15.76 -11.60 28.55
N PHE A 248 16.49 -11.66 27.45
CA PHE A 248 16.01 -12.35 26.27
C PHE A 248 17.13 -13.03 25.52
N THR A 249 16.73 -13.98 24.68
CA THR A 249 17.51 -14.43 23.53
C THR A 249 16.64 -14.29 22.29
N ILE A 250 17.18 -13.70 21.22
CA ILE A 250 16.52 -13.64 19.91
C ILE A 250 17.42 -14.36 18.93
N CYS A 251 16.90 -15.38 18.27
CA CYS A 251 17.62 -16.10 17.22
C CYS A 251 16.83 -16.07 15.91
N MET A 252 17.53 -16.00 14.79
CA MET A 252 16.92 -16.13 13.46
C MET A 252 17.94 -16.60 12.44
N TRP A 253 17.42 -17.15 11.35
CA TRP A 253 18.15 -17.30 10.12
C TRP A 253 17.83 -16.14 9.19
N LEU A 254 18.86 -15.54 8.60
CA LEU A 254 18.69 -14.53 7.58
C LEU A 254 19.68 -14.68 6.44
N LYS A 255 19.29 -14.17 5.28
CA LYS A 255 20.13 -14.07 4.08
C LYS A 255 19.91 -12.71 3.46
N SER A 256 20.98 -11.94 3.28
CA SER A 256 20.93 -10.66 2.58
C SER A 256 22.19 -10.45 1.76
N GLY A 257 22.02 -9.91 0.55
CA GLY A 257 23.11 -9.39 -0.28
C GLY A 257 23.01 -7.87 -0.47
N SER A 258 22.27 -7.19 0.41
CA SER A 258 22.07 -5.74 0.29
C SER A 258 23.31 -4.97 0.75
N SER A 259 23.65 -3.91 0.02
CA SER A 259 24.73 -2.98 0.30
C SER A 259 24.19 -1.56 0.18
N PRO A 260 24.55 -0.60 1.06
CA PRO A 260 25.67 -0.65 2.02
C PRO A 260 25.41 -1.35 3.37
N GLY A 261 24.16 -1.71 3.69
CA GLY A 261 23.80 -2.49 4.89
C GLY A 261 22.49 -3.26 4.68
N ILE A 262 22.18 -4.25 5.50
CA ILE A 262 21.02 -5.13 5.28
C ILE A 262 19.66 -4.46 5.60
N GLY A 263 19.63 -3.34 6.31
CA GLY A 263 18.41 -2.70 6.83
C GLY A 263 18.02 -3.21 8.22
N THR A 264 16.72 -3.31 8.50
CA THR A 264 16.19 -3.61 9.85
C THR A 264 15.51 -4.98 9.90
N PRO A 265 16.22 -6.09 10.21
CA PRO A 265 15.62 -7.41 10.29
C PRO A 265 14.37 -7.48 11.19
N PHE A 266 14.39 -6.80 12.34
CA PHE A 266 13.24 -6.70 13.22
C PHE A 266 13.27 -5.43 14.08
N SER A 267 12.09 -4.99 14.49
CA SER A 267 11.89 -3.93 15.48
C SER A 267 10.70 -4.26 16.38
N TYR A 268 10.79 -3.87 17.64
CA TYR A 268 9.74 -3.95 18.63
C TYR A 268 9.53 -2.58 19.24
N GLY A 269 8.30 -2.08 19.17
CA GLY A 269 7.91 -0.79 19.72
C GLY A 269 6.75 -0.93 20.69
N VAL A 270 6.78 -0.15 21.78
CA VAL A 270 5.71 -0.04 22.77
C VAL A 270 5.18 1.40 22.82
N PRO A 271 3.94 1.65 23.29
CA PRO A 271 3.43 3.01 23.37
C PRO A 271 4.37 3.94 24.15
N GLY A 272 4.84 5.00 23.49
CA GLY A 272 5.79 5.96 24.06
C GLY A 272 7.28 5.60 23.93
N GLN A 273 7.62 4.42 23.39
CA GLN A 273 8.99 4.04 23.06
C GLN A 273 8.99 3.13 21.82
N ALA A 274 9.25 3.70 20.64
CA ALA A 274 9.21 2.95 19.39
C ALA A 274 10.47 2.06 19.20
N ASN A 275 11.58 2.46 19.83
CA ASN A 275 12.87 1.76 19.82
C ASN A 275 13.07 0.91 21.08
N GLU A 276 12.05 0.12 21.44
CA GLU A 276 12.14 -0.72 22.64
C GLU A 276 13.15 -1.86 22.42
N ILE A 277 13.11 -2.54 21.26
CA ILE A 277 14.19 -3.40 20.76
C ILE A 277 14.30 -3.22 19.24
N VAL A 278 15.48 -2.89 18.71
CA VAL A 278 15.70 -2.81 17.25
C VAL A 278 17.02 -3.45 16.88
N LEU A 279 17.05 -4.24 15.80
CA LEU A 279 18.28 -4.66 15.16
C LEU A 279 18.35 -4.02 13.78
N ILE A 280 19.38 -3.24 13.51
CA ILE A 280 19.50 -2.46 12.27
C ILE A 280 20.94 -2.40 11.77
N GLU A 281 21.13 -2.48 10.45
CA GLU A 281 22.37 -2.11 9.77
C GLU A 281 22.03 -1.06 8.70
N TRP A 282 22.34 0.19 8.99
CA TRP A 282 21.97 1.32 8.14
C TRP A 282 23.18 2.09 7.64
N GLY A 283 23.25 2.31 6.33
CA GLY A 283 24.36 2.99 5.69
C GLY A 283 25.65 2.16 5.79
N HIS A 284 26.74 2.80 6.20
CA HIS A 284 28.05 2.16 6.40
C HIS A 284 28.35 1.86 7.88
N ASN A 285 27.32 1.92 8.72
CA ASN A 285 27.46 1.61 10.14
C ASN A 285 27.44 0.09 10.34
N PRO A 286 28.13 -0.42 11.38
CA PRO A 286 28.00 -1.82 11.76
C PRO A 286 26.57 -2.14 12.18
N ILE A 287 26.25 -3.42 12.30
CA ILE A 287 24.97 -3.86 12.87
C ILE A 287 24.85 -3.34 14.31
N GLU A 288 23.73 -2.68 14.60
CA GLU A 288 23.43 -2.06 15.88
C GLU A 288 22.22 -2.74 16.53
N LEU A 289 22.35 -3.06 17.81
CA LEU A 289 21.26 -3.45 18.69
C LEU A 289 20.85 -2.25 19.53
N LEU A 290 19.59 -1.83 19.39
CA LEU A 290 18.99 -0.80 20.21
C LEU A 290 18.10 -1.44 21.27
N ILE A 291 18.22 -0.97 22.51
CA ILE A 291 17.29 -1.29 23.59
C ILE A 291 16.97 0.02 24.31
N ASN A 292 15.71 0.44 24.30
CA ASN A 292 15.26 1.71 24.90
C ASN A 292 16.13 2.91 24.46
N ASP A 293 16.31 3.06 23.13
CA ASP A 293 17.20 4.06 22.48
C ASP A 293 18.70 3.99 22.84
N LYS A 294 19.13 2.99 23.62
CA LYS A 294 20.56 2.76 23.87
C LYS A 294 21.12 1.82 22.81
N VAL A 295 22.30 2.16 22.30
CA VAL A 295 22.92 1.47 21.15
C VAL A 295 24.08 0.60 21.62
N ALA A 296 24.18 -0.62 21.09
CA ALA A 296 25.37 -1.45 21.11
C ALA A 296 25.72 -1.90 19.70
N GLN A 297 26.99 -1.78 19.32
CA GLN A 297 27.48 -2.25 18.02
C GLN A 297 27.85 -3.73 18.11
N LEU A 298 27.28 -4.53 17.21
CA LEU A 298 27.50 -5.96 17.13
C LEU A 298 28.52 -6.28 16.02
N PRO A 299 29.56 -7.08 16.30
CA PRO A 299 30.56 -7.48 15.30
C PRO A 299 30.03 -8.65 14.45
N LEU A 300 28.91 -8.44 13.76
CA LEU A 300 28.27 -9.40 12.86
C LEU A 300 28.50 -8.99 11.40
N SER A 301 28.55 -9.97 10.50
CA SER A 301 28.75 -9.76 9.06
C SER A 301 27.72 -10.58 8.28
N LEU A 302 26.69 -9.92 7.72
CA LEU A 302 25.48 -10.59 7.20
C LEU A 302 25.13 -10.24 5.74
N SER A 303 25.95 -9.43 5.07
CA SER A 303 25.69 -8.87 3.73
C SER A 303 26.33 -9.68 2.57
N ASP A 304 26.78 -10.91 2.83
CA ASP A 304 27.52 -11.74 1.86
C ASP A 304 26.61 -12.58 0.92
N GLY A 305 25.29 -12.43 1.04
CA GLY A 305 24.32 -13.18 0.23
C GLY A 305 24.11 -14.63 0.65
N ARG A 306 24.65 -15.09 1.79
CA ARG A 306 24.47 -16.45 2.30
C ARG A 306 23.55 -16.47 3.52
N TRP A 307 23.05 -17.67 3.83
CA TRP A 307 22.28 -17.90 5.05
C TRP A 307 23.21 -17.91 6.27
N HIS A 308 22.91 -17.05 7.23
CA HIS A 308 23.55 -17.01 8.53
C HIS A 308 22.54 -17.23 9.63
N HIS A 309 22.93 -18.02 10.64
CA HIS A 309 22.19 -18.10 11.89
C HIS A 309 22.76 -17.07 12.86
N ILE A 310 21.93 -16.15 13.35
CA ILE A 310 22.34 -15.21 14.39
C ILE A 310 21.55 -15.45 15.67
N CYS A 311 22.22 -15.27 16.82
CA CYS A 311 21.56 -15.17 18.11
C CYS A 311 22.11 -13.98 18.88
N ILE A 312 21.22 -13.23 19.52
CA ILE A 312 21.56 -12.10 20.39
C ILE A 312 20.97 -12.40 21.76
N THR A 313 21.79 -12.37 22.80
CA THR A 313 21.34 -12.47 24.18
C THR A 313 21.50 -11.12 24.86
N TRP A 314 20.59 -10.80 25.78
CA TRP A 314 20.68 -9.61 26.60
C TRP A 314 20.02 -9.81 27.97
N THR A 315 20.49 -9.11 29.00
CA THR A 315 19.92 -9.12 30.36
C THR A 315 19.93 -7.72 30.99
N THR A 316 18.91 -7.41 31.79
CA THR A 316 18.80 -6.15 32.54
C THR A 316 19.95 -5.98 33.52
N ARG A 317 20.48 -7.07 34.08
CA ARG A 317 21.63 -7.04 34.99
C ARG A 317 22.86 -6.58 34.22
N ASP A 318 23.33 -5.37 34.56
CA ASP A 318 24.47 -4.68 33.96
C ASP A 318 24.34 -4.41 32.45
N GLY A 319 23.18 -4.67 31.84
CA GLY A 319 22.97 -4.49 30.41
C GLY A 319 23.88 -5.38 29.56
N LEU A 320 24.20 -6.58 30.07
CA LEU A 320 25.09 -7.52 29.38
C LEU A 320 24.43 -8.06 28.13
N TRP A 321 25.17 -8.07 27.03
CA TRP A 321 24.76 -8.66 25.77
C TRP A 321 25.85 -9.53 25.17
N GLU A 322 25.44 -10.55 24.40
CA GLU A 322 26.33 -11.39 23.61
C GLU A 322 25.74 -11.61 22.21
N ALA A 323 26.58 -11.54 21.19
CA ALA A 323 26.21 -11.74 19.79
C ALA A 323 26.89 -12.99 19.23
N TYR A 324 26.10 -13.85 18.61
CA TYR A 324 26.52 -15.09 18.01
C TYR A 324 26.19 -15.11 16.52
N GLN A 325 27.12 -15.61 15.71
CA GLN A 325 26.94 -15.87 14.28
C GLN A 325 27.38 -17.30 13.98
N ASP A 326 26.52 -18.04 13.29
CA ASP A 326 26.70 -19.45 12.92
C ASP A 326 27.10 -20.35 14.11
N GLY A 327 26.66 -19.99 15.32
CA GLY A 327 26.92 -20.70 16.57
C GLY A 327 28.17 -20.24 17.32
N GLN A 328 29.01 -19.40 16.72
CA GLN A 328 30.19 -18.83 17.36
C GLN A 328 29.85 -17.49 18.01
N ARG A 329 30.29 -17.27 19.26
CA ARG A 329 30.20 -15.96 19.92
C ARG A 329 31.23 -15.01 19.30
N LEU A 330 30.77 -13.96 18.63
CA LEU A 330 31.62 -12.97 17.96
C LEU A 330 31.81 -11.70 18.79
N GLY A 331 30.86 -11.37 19.68
CA GLY A 331 30.93 -10.17 20.49
C GLY A 331 30.20 -10.31 21.82
N SER A 332 30.60 -9.44 22.75
CA SER A 332 29.92 -9.26 24.03
C SER A 332 30.17 -7.85 24.53
N GLY A 333 29.26 -7.32 25.34
CA GLY A 333 29.43 -6.04 26.00
C GLY A 333 28.48 -5.88 27.19
N GLU A 334 28.54 -4.71 27.80
CA GLU A 334 27.76 -4.33 28.98
C GLU A 334 27.22 -2.90 28.83
N ASN A 335 26.46 -2.42 29.80
CA ASN A 335 25.85 -1.09 29.86
C ASN A 335 24.83 -0.79 28.74
N LEU A 336 24.30 -1.81 28.06
CA LEU A 336 23.18 -1.65 27.14
C LEU A 336 21.87 -1.64 27.93
N ALA A 337 21.27 -0.46 28.13
CA ALA A 337 20.01 -0.28 28.86
C ALA A 337 19.94 -1.04 30.22
N PRO A 338 20.93 -0.91 31.10
CA PRO A 338 20.96 -1.64 32.37
C PRO A 338 19.72 -1.27 33.21
N TRP A 339 19.18 -2.26 33.91
CA TRP A 339 18.01 -2.14 34.81
C TRP A 339 16.69 -1.73 34.13
N HIS A 340 16.63 -1.71 32.80
CA HIS A 340 15.41 -1.42 32.04
C HIS A 340 14.71 -2.72 31.62
N PRO A 341 13.64 -3.19 32.27
CA PRO A 341 12.90 -4.34 31.77
C PRO A 341 12.25 -4.00 30.42
N ILE A 342 12.28 -4.95 29.48
CA ILE A 342 11.57 -4.81 28.21
C ILE A 342 10.09 -4.73 28.49
N LYS A 343 9.45 -3.66 28.02
CA LYS A 343 8.03 -3.40 28.28
C LYS A 343 7.14 -4.35 27.47
N GLN A 344 6.04 -4.78 28.09
CA GLN A 344 5.03 -5.61 27.45
C GLN A 344 4.05 -4.83 26.57
N GLY A 345 3.28 -5.54 25.75
CA GLY A 345 2.10 -4.98 25.06
C GLY A 345 2.41 -4.16 23.80
N GLY A 346 3.62 -4.28 23.26
CA GLY A 346 4.03 -3.63 22.01
C GLY A 346 3.74 -4.44 20.75
N VAL A 347 4.25 -3.93 19.62
CA VAL A 347 4.14 -4.53 18.29
C VAL A 347 5.51 -4.92 17.79
N LEU A 348 5.65 -6.18 17.38
CA LEU A 348 6.87 -6.74 16.81
C LEU A 348 6.74 -6.87 15.29
N ILE A 349 7.58 -6.14 14.58
CA ILE A 349 7.64 -6.06 13.12
C ILE A 349 8.94 -6.71 12.63
N LEU A 350 8.83 -7.44 11.53
CA LEU A 350 9.94 -8.05 10.80
C LEU A 350 10.15 -7.26 9.51
N GLY A 351 11.37 -6.76 9.33
CA GLY A 351 11.82 -6.12 8.10
C GLY A 351 11.69 -4.60 8.02
N GLN A 352 11.17 -3.94 9.07
CA GLN A 352 11.01 -2.48 9.12
C GLN A 352 11.43 -1.92 10.48
N GLU A 353 11.92 -0.69 10.46
CA GLU A 353 12.16 0.16 11.64
C GLU A 353 10.87 0.92 11.97
N GLN A 354 10.57 1.12 13.26
CA GLN A 354 9.32 1.73 13.74
C GLN A 354 9.59 3.16 14.29
N ASP A 355 9.25 4.21 13.53
CA ASP A 355 9.17 5.58 14.08
C ASP A 355 8.00 5.74 15.08
N VAL A 356 6.92 4.97 14.84
CA VAL A 356 5.77 4.85 15.74
C VAL A 356 5.39 3.38 15.85
N VAL A 357 4.77 3.01 16.96
CA VAL A 357 4.33 1.63 17.20
C VAL A 357 3.44 1.15 16.04
N GLY A 358 3.91 0.14 15.32
CA GLY A 358 3.24 -0.49 14.19
C GLY A 358 3.21 0.31 12.88
N GLY A 359 4.00 1.38 12.72
CA GLY A 359 3.97 2.15 11.47
C GLY A 359 5.02 3.23 11.28
N ARG A 360 4.77 4.12 10.31
CA ARG A 360 5.67 5.20 9.87
C ARG A 360 7.07 4.69 9.52
N PHE A 361 7.09 3.66 8.68
CA PHE A 361 8.33 3.04 8.25
C PHE A 361 9.09 3.91 7.25
N ASP A 362 10.43 3.91 7.35
CA ASP A 362 11.32 4.48 6.33
C ASP A 362 11.88 3.39 5.42
N ALA A 363 11.63 3.53 4.12
CA ALA A 363 12.15 2.63 3.10
C ALA A 363 13.70 2.56 3.10
N THR A 364 14.41 3.60 3.52
CA THR A 364 15.88 3.57 3.57
C THR A 364 16.42 2.61 4.63
N GLN A 365 15.64 2.38 5.69
CA GLN A 365 15.98 1.50 6.82
C GLN A 365 15.37 0.10 6.68
N ALA A 366 14.50 -0.12 5.70
CA ALA A 366 13.85 -1.41 5.44
C ALA A 366 14.86 -2.52 5.16
N PHE A 367 14.61 -3.71 5.70
CA PHE A 367 15.38 -4.90 5.42
C PHE A 367 15.17 -5.40 4.00
N VAL A 368 16.24 -5.85 3.36
CA VAL A 368 16.18 -6.55 2.07
C VAL A 368 16.82 -7.91 2.21
N GLY A 369 16.05 -8.96 1.98
CA GLY A 369 16.54 -10.33 2.06
C GLY A 369 15.46 -11.33 2.44
N GLU A 370 15.91 -12.44 3.00
CA GLU A 370 15.08 -13.54 3.44
C GLU A 370 15.28 -13.77 4.94
N LEU A 371 14.19 -14.09 5.64
CA LEU A 371 14.16 -14.36 7.08
C LEU A 371 13.45 -15.69 7.34
N SER A 372 13.95 -16.47 8.29
CA SER A 372 13.32 -17.72 8.72
C SER A 372 13.66 -18.00 10.18
N HIS A 373 12.87 -18.87 10.83
CA HIS A 373 13.17 -19.38 12.17
C HIS A 373 13.42 -18.28 13.22
N PHE A 374 12.71 -17.14 13.11
CA PHE A 374 12.76 -16.08 14.12
C PHE A 374 12.08 -16.54 15.42
N ASN A 375 12.86 -16.68 16.48
CA ASN A 375 12.43 -17.16 17.78
C ASN A 375 12.90 -16.23 18.91
N ILE A 376 12.07 -16.09 19.94
CA ILE A 376 12.37 -15.30 21.14
C ILE A 376 12.15 -16.14 22.41
N TRP A 377 13.10 -16.05 23.33
CA TRP A 377 13.03 -16.57 24.69
C TRP A 377 13.17 -15.43 25.71
N ASP A 378 12.53 -15.56 26.86
CA ASP A 378 12.60 -14.64 28.01
C ASP A 378 13.79 -14.92 28.95
N ARG A 379 14.83 -15.56 28.42
CA ARG A 379 16.03 -15.98 29.16
C ARG A 379 17.24 -15.98 28.25
N VAL A 380 18.42 -15.92 28.86
CA VAL A 380 19.70 -16.16 28.18
C VAL A 380 19.85 -17.65 27.91
N LEU A 381 19.95 -18.05 26.64
CA LEU A 381 20.22 -19.44 26.25
C LEU A 381 21.68 -19.80 26.50
N ARG A 382 21.94 -21.10 26.68
CA ARG A 382 23.31 -21.61 26.79
C ARG A 382 23.95 -21.66 25.41
N SER A 383 25.26 -21.38 25.33
CA SER A 383 26.02 -21.47 24.07
C SER A 383 25.88 -22.82 23.38
N THR A 384 25.76 -23.93 24.13
CA THR A 384 25.54 -25.28 23.56
C THR A 384 24.22 -25.39 22.79
N ASP A 385 23.17 -24.75 23.32
CA ASP A 385 21.84 -24.76 22.71
C ASP A 385 21.85 -23.90 21.43
N ILE A 386 22.58 -22.77 21.44
CA ILE A 386 22.78 -21.89 20.28
C ILE A 386 23.56 -22.60 19.16
N ILE A 387 24.64 -23.31 19.50
CA ILE A 387 25.44 -24.10 18.55
C ILE A 387 24.60 -25.23 17.94
N ALA A 388 23.78 -25.90 18.74
CA ALA A 388 22.90 -26.97 18.25
C ALA A 388 21.82 -26.47 17.28
N MET A 389 21.38 -25.21 17.41
CA MET A 389 20.46 -24.58 16.46
C MET A 389 21.18 -24.13 15.18
N SER A 390 22.41 -23.60 15.28
CA SER A 390 23.15 -23.11 14.11
C SER A 390 23.63 -24.22 13.18
N ASN A 391 23.89 -25.42 13.73
CA ASN A 391 24.33 -26.59 12.99
C ASN A 391 23.17 -27.55 12.65
N CYS A 392 21.92 -27.13 12.86
CA CYS A 392 20.72 -27.93 12.60
C CYS A 392 20.62 -29.26 13.38
N SER A 393 21.37 -29.43 14.48
CA SER A 393 21.29 -30.64 15.31
C SER A 393 20.04 -30.68 16.19
N SER A 394 19.47 -29.51 16.52
CA SER A 394 18.27 -29.38 17.32
C SER A 394 17.48 -28.15 16.93
N TYR A 395 16.17 -28.28 16.81
CA TYR A 395 15.25 -27.15 16.78
C TYR A 395 14.66 -26.94 18.17
N ILE A 396 14.87 -25.75 18.73
CA ILE A 396 14.29 -25.34 20.00
C ILE A 396 13.33 -24.19 19.67
N PRO A 397 12.01 -24.32 19.87
CA PRO A 397 11.09 -23.21 19.66
C PRO A 397 11.21 -22.18 20.80
N GLY A 398 11.03 -20.91 20.46
CA GLY A 398 10.96 -19.82 21.44
C GLY A 398 9.74 -19.94 22.36
N ASN A 399 9.91 -19.73 23.67
CA ASN A 399 8.79 -19.74 24.60
C ASN A 399 7.97 -18.44 24.59
N VAL A 400 8.56 -17.34 24.09
CA VAL A 400 7.88 -16.05 23.92
C VAL A 400 7.31 -15.95 22.50
N VAL A 401 8.17 -16.10 21.50
CA VAL A 401 7.79 -16.16 20.08
C VAL A 401 8.39 -17.41 19.47
N ALA A 402 7.55 -18.28 18.95
CA ALA A 402 7.95 -19.44 18.16
C ALA A 402 7.70 -19.18 16.67
N TRP A 403 8.65 -19.56 15.81
CA TRP A 403 8.50 -19.45 14.36
C TRP A 403 7.52 -20.49 13.83
N THR A 404 6.25 -20.10 13.67
CA THR A 404 5.19 -20.93 13.10
C THR A 404 4.33 -20.08 12.19
N ASP A 405 3.82 -20.64 11.09
CA ASP A 405 3.02 -19.91 10.12
C ASP A 405 1.85 -19.13 10.75
N SER A 406 1.21 -19.72 11.75
CA SER A 406 0.08 -19.13 12.50
C SER A 406 0.45 -17.95 13.41
N ASN A 407 1.73 -17.74 13.73
CA ASN A 407 2.18 -16.64 14.58
C ASN A 407 2.61 -15.41 13.76
N ILE A 408 2.68 -15.52 12.43
CA ILE A 408 3.29 -14.52 11.57
C ILE A 408 2.30 -14.11 10.48
N GLU A 409 2.08 -12.82 10.32
CA GLU A 409 1.33 -12.23 9.22
C GLU A 409 2.29 -11.48 8.31
N VAL A 410 1.99 -11.41 7.01
CA VAL A 410 2.80 -10.69 6.03
C VAL A 410 1.93 -9.63 5.36
N PHE A 411 2.51 -8.46 5.12
CA PHE A 411 1.81 -7.27 4.63
C PHE A 411 2.53 -6.64 3.43
N GLY A 412 1.79 -5.81 2.68
CA GLY A 412 2.31 -5.03 1.57
C GLY A 412 2.78 -5.82 0.35
N GLY A 413 2.44 -7.12 0.28
CA GLY A 413 2.93 -8.01 -0.78
C GLY A 413 4.18 -8.81 -0.41
N ALA A 414 4.61 -8.78 0.85
CA ALA A 414 5.63 -9.71 1.35
C ALA A 414 5.11 -11.15 1.22
N SER A 415 6.01 -12.08 0.87
CA SER A 415 5.63 -13.46 0.52
C SER A 415 6.23 -14.46 1.49
N LYS A 416 5.46 -15.50 1.81
CA LYS A 416 5.95 -16.68 2.53
C LYS A 416 6.25 -17.79 1.52
N TRP A 417 7.41 -18.43 1.66
CA TRP A 417 7.83 -19.54 0.82
C TRP A 417 8.28 -20.72 1.68
N PRO A 418 8.02 -21.97 1.29
CA PRO A 418 8.61 -23.13 1.95
C PRO A 418 10.14 -23.05 1.96
N LEU A 419 10.76 -23.48 3.06
CA LEU A 419 12.22 -23.53 3.19
C LEU A 419 12.64 -24.66 4.13
N GLU A 420 13.55 -25.50 3.66
CA GLU A 420 14.21 -26.56 4.44
C GLU A 420 15.70 -26.20 4.61
N LEU A 421 15.99 -25.19 5.45
CA LEU A 421 17.33 -24.59 5.67
C LEU A 421 18.47 -25.60 5.84
N CYS A 422 18.16 -26.70 6.53
CA CYS A 422 19.13 -27.71 6.95
C CYS A 422 19.33 -28.81 5.92
N GLU A 423 18.45 -28.93 4.92
CA GLU A 423 18.65 -29.81 3.77
C GLU A 423 19.43 -29.07 2.66
N ASP A 424 19.14 -27.78 2.44
CA ASP A 424 19.79 -26.97 1.40
C ASP A 424 21.30 -26.75 1.65
N ARG A 425 21.75 -26.66 2.91
CA ARG A 425 23.18 -26.53 3.26
C ARG A 425 24.02 -27.78 2.93
N LEU A 426 23.41 -28.94 2.69
CA LEU A 426 24.16 -30.15 2.29
C LEU A 426 24.58 -30.13 0.82
N PHE A 427 24.04 -29.24 0.00
CA PHE A 427 24.28 -29.20 -1.46
C PHE A 427 25.12 -28.00 -1.94
N ASP A 428 25.41 -27.04 -1.06
CA ASP A 428 26.20 -25.83 -1.37
C ASP A 428 27.68 -25.91 -0.92
N ASN A 429 28.21 -27.11 -0.62
CA ASN A 429 29.62 -27.34 -0.27
C ASN A 429 30.48 -27.79 -1.46
#